data_AF-A0A972Z6Z5-F1
#
_entry.id   AF-A0A972Z6Z5-F1
#
_cell.length_a   1.000
_cell.length_b   1.000
_cell.length_c   1.000
_cell.angle_alpha   90.00
_cell.angle_beta   90.00
_cell.angle_gamma   90.00
#
_symmetry.space_group_name_H-M   'P 1'
#
loop_
_entity.id
_entity.type
_entity.pdbx_description
1 polymer ?
#
loop_
_entity_poly.entity_id
_entity_poly.type
_entity_poly.pdbx_seq_one_letter_code
_entity_poly.pdbx_strand_id
1 'polypeptide(L)'
;MKVAISTDQGYVSAHFGRCLSYTIIEIKEGQILSREEIPNPGHQPGFLPQYLSEKGVSCIIAGGMGPRAQDLFAQKTIETVIGVQGTVDEVIEKFVNQELEVGDDLCGHKHGLEEHLPIEHHVEHIPQTAGIKICITSKGKDLDSEVDPQFGRAQYFLIVDPETMDFEVVNNPNIEAAHGAGIQTAQLISNKNVGAVLTGNCGPNAQRVLQSSGVKVITGVTGKVEDVLSKYKSEVK
;
A
#
# COMPACT_ATOMS: atom_id res chain seq x y z
N MET A 1 -10.26 12.49 -22.04
CA MET A 1 -10.74 12.23 -20.66
C MET A 1 -9.86 12.98 -19.67
N LYS A 2 -10.37 13.30 -18.47
CA LYS A 2 -9.53 13.85 -17.39
C LYS A 2 -9.47 12.89 -16.23
N VAL A 3 -8.26 12.69 -15.71
CA VAL A 3 -7.98 11.77 -14.61
C VAL A 3 -7.43 12.57 -13.45
N ALA A 4 -7.96 12.36 -12.24
CA ALA A 4 -7.39 12.93 -11.02
C ALA A 4 -6.66 11.83 -10.24
N ILE A 5 -5.41 12.09 -9.88
CA ILE A 5 -4.57 11.19 -9.12
C ILE A 5 -4.39 11.83 -7.74
N SER A 6 -4.69 11.11 -6.66
CA SER A 6 -4.38 11.60 -5.31
C SER A 6 -2.87 11.60 -5.10
N THR A 7 -2.28 12.76 -4.82
CA THR A 7 -0.82 12.95 -4.83
C THR A 7 -0.31 13.45 -3.49
N ASP A 8 0.73 12.78 -2.99
CA ASP A 8 1.54 13.20 -1.86
C ASP A 8 3.02 13.22 -2.28
N GLN A 9 3.61 14.41 -2.38
CA GLN A 9 5.04 14.59 -2.68
C GLN A 9 5.52 13.82 -3.94
N GLY A 10 4.68 13.77 -4.98
CA GLY A 10 4.99 13.06 -6.23
C GLY A 10 4.65 11.56 -6.25
N TYR A 11 4.09 11.02 -5.17
CA TYR A 11 3.61 9.64 -5.08
C TYR A 11 2.09 9.57 -5.00
N VAL A 12 1.51 8.43 -5.39
CA VAL A 12 0.08 8.21 -5.18
C VAL A 12 -0.21 8.08 -3.68
N SER A 13 -1.12 8.92 -3.18
CA SER A 13 -1.53 8.90 -1.78
C SER A 13 -2.34 7.66 -1.44
N ALA A 14 -2.04 7.05 -0.29
CA ALA A 14 -2.81 5.94 0.28
C ALA A 14 -4.21 6.38 0.76
N HIS A 15 -4.47 7.69 0.88
CA HIS A 15 -5.70 8.22 1.45
C HIS A 15 -6.25 9.36 0.60
N PHE A 16 -7.09 9.05 -0.38
CA PHE A 16 -7.69 10.01 -1.31
C PHE A 16 -8.19 11.30 -0.64
N GLY A 17 -8.98 11.18 0.43
CA GLY A 17 -9.57 12.37 1.08
C GLY A 17 -8.59 13.21 1.90
N ARG A 18 -7.37 12.74 2.15
CA ARG A 18 -6.37 13.39 3.02
C ARG A 18 -5.04 13.66 2.32
N CYS A 19 -4.97 13.46 1.01
CA CYS A 19 -3.77 13.79 0.24
C CYS A 19 -3.51 15.31 0.26
N LEU A 20 -2.28 15.70 -0.02
CA LEU A 20 -1.84 17.08 -0.11
C LEU A 20 -2.44 17.77 -1.34
N SER A 21 -2.48 17.06 -2.47
CA SER A 21 -2.91 17.60 -3.76
C SER A 21 -3.54 16.53 -4.64
N TYR A 22 -4.18 16.97 -5.72
CA TYR A 22 -4.63 16.12 -6.81
C TYR A 22 -3.86 16.51 -8.08
N THR A 23 -3.14 15.55 -8.66
CA THR A 23 -2.59 15.72 -10.01
C THR A 23 -3.69 15.42 -11.01
N ILE A 24 -4.11 16.41 -11.78
CA ILE A 24 -5.10 16.26 -12.85
C ILE A 24 -4.35 16.21 -14.17
N ILE A 25 -4.60 15.14 -14.92
CA ILE A 25 -4.12 15.00 -16.30
C ILE A 25 -5.30 15.02 -17.27
N GLU A 26 -5.06 15.55 -18.45
CA GLU A 26 -5.97 15.42 -19.58
C GLU A 26 -5.34 14.51 -20.62
N ILE A 27 -6.04 13.44 -20.98
CA ILE A 27 -5.61 12.45 -21.97
C ILE A 27 -6.53 12.51 -23.19
N LYS A 28 -5.95 12.55 -24.39
CA LYS A 28 -6.67 12.40 -25.66
C LYS A 28 -5.88 11.49 -26.58
N GLU A 29 -6.53 10.48 -27.15
CA GLU A 29 -5.90 9.55 -28.11
C GLU A 29 -4.61 8.90 -27.58
N GLY A 30 -4.59 8.55 -26.29
CA GLY A 30 -3.42 7.96 -25.63
C GLY A 30 -2.27 8.95 -25.36
N GLN A 31 -2.49 10.25 -25.49
CA GLN A 31 -1.48 11.28 -25.23
C GLN A 31 -1.92 12.22 -24.12
N ILE A 32 -0.99 12.59 -23.25
CA ILE A 32 -1.21 13.59 -22.20
C ILE A 32 -1.18 14.98 -22.84
N LEU A 33 -2.32 15.67 -22.84
CA LEU A 33 -2.46 17.03 -23.36
C LEU A 33 -2.04 18.08 -22.31
N SER A 34 -2.35 17.84 -21.05
CA SER A 34 -2.04 18.75 -19.96
C SER A 34 -1.90 18.01 -18.63
N ARG A 35 -1.11 18.60 -17.72
CA ARG A 35 -0.93 18.17 -16.34
C ARG A 35 -0.96 19.40 -15.45
N GLU A 36 -1.84 19.39 -14.45
CA GLU A 36 -1.88 20.38 -13.39
C GLU A 36 -1.90 19.68 -12.04
N GLU A 37 -1.41 20.36 -11.00
CA GLU A 37 -1.52 19.90 -9.63
C GLU A 37 -2.29 20.94 -8.83
N ILE A 38 -3.39 20.51 -8.21
CA ILE A 38 -4.25 21.38 -7.42
C ILE A 38 -4.18 20.98 -5.94
N PRO A 39 -4.11 21.94 -4.99
CA PRO A 39 -4.11 21.61 -3.57
C PRO A 39 -5.45 20.98 -3.17
N ASN A 40 -5.42 20.08 -2.19
CA ASN A 40 -6.65 19.50 -1.65
C ASN A 40 -7.49 20.60 -0.96
N PRO A 41 -8.70 20.92 -1.45
CA PRO A 41 -9.53 22.00 -0.92
C PRO A 41 -10.19 21.65 0.43
N GLY A 42 -9.93 20.45 0.95
CA GLY A 42 -10.47 19.94 2.20
C GLY A 42 -11.49 18.82 1.99
N HIS A 43 -11.69 18.02 3.04
CA HIS A 43 -12.58 16.87 3.03
C HIS A 43 -13.88 17.17 3.76
N GLN A 44 -14.93 17.49 3.00
CA GLN A 44 -16.31 17.43 3.49
C GLN A 44 -17.05 16.33 2.73
N PRO A 45 -17.92 15.54 3.39
CA PRO A 45 -18.71 14.53 2.69
C PRO A 45 -19.49 15.13 1.51
N GLY A 46 -19.29 14.58 0.30
CA GLY A 46 -19.96 15.04 -0.92
C GLY A 46 -19.31 16.23 -1.64
N PHE A 47 -18.39 16.95 -0.99
CA PHE A 47 -17.73 18.11 -1.60
C PHE A 47 -16.74 17.70 -2.70
N LEU A 48 -15.81 16.77 -2.41
CA LEU A 48 -14.80 16.34 -3.39
C LEU A 48 -15.40 15.71 -4.68
N PRO A 49 -16.45 14.87 -4.60
CA PRO A 49 -17.17 14.40 -5.79
C PRO A 49 -17.72 15.51 -6.67
N GLN A 50 -18.33 16.53 -6.06
CA GLN A 50 -18.84 17.68 -6.81
C GLN A 50 -17.69 18.49 -7.42
N TYR A 51 -16.67 18.80 -6.62
CA TYR A 51 -15.54 19.63 -7.01
C TYR A 51 -14.74 19.04 -8.19
N LEU A 52 -14.44 17.74 -8.16
CA LEU A 52 -13.72 17.08 -9.25
C LEU A 52 -14.60 16.89 -10.49
N SER A 53 -15.90 16.63 -10.32
CA SER A 53 -16.86 16.57 -11.42
C SER A 53 -16.95 17.91 -12.17
N GLU A 54 -16.99 19.03 -11.45
CA GLU A 54 -16.99 20.39 -12.04
C GLU A 54 -15.72 20.71 -12.83
N LYS A 55 -14.59 20.09 -12.47
CA LYS A 55 -13.33 20.17 -13.23
C LYS A 55 -13.30 19.29 -14.49
N GLY A 56 -14.35 18.50 -14.70
CA GLY A 56 -14.49 17.57 -15.82
C GLY A 56 -13.72 16.26 -15.62
N VAL A 57 -13.33 15.93 -14.39
CA VAL A 57 -12.68 14.65 -14.06
C VAL A 57 -13.69 13.53 -14.26
N SER A 58 -13.29 12.51 -15.03
CA SER A 58 -14.11 11.34 -15.33
C SER A 58 -13.56 10.05 -14.70
N CYS A 59 -12.31 10.07 -14.24
CA CYS A 59 -11.65 8.94 -13.59
C CYS A 59 -10.77 9.42 -12.44
N ILE A 60 -10.70 8.65 -11.36
CA ILE A 60 -9.86 8.91 -10.20
C ILE A 60 -8.95 7.72 -9.98
N ILE A 61 -7.67 7.99 -9.71
CA ILE A 61 -6.69 6.98 -9.31
C ILE A 61 -6.22 7.30 -7.90
N ALA A 62 -6.29 6.32 -7.00
CA ALA A 62 -5.89 6.49 -5.61
C ALA A 62 -5.31 5.20 -5.01
N GLY A 63 -4.48 5.33 -3.97
CA GLY A 63 -4.02 4.17 -3.21
C GLY A 63 -5.11 3.61 -2.30
N GLY A 64 -5.97 4.48 -1.76
CA GLY A 64 -7.10 4.06 -0.94
C GLY A 64 -8.22 5.09 -0.89
N MET A 65 -9.45 4.59 -0.95
CA MET A 65 -10.67 5.38 -0.89
C MET A 65 -11.72 4.66 -0.06
N GLY A 66 -12.36 5.35 0.88
CA GLY A 66 -13.43 4.75 1.68
C GLY A 66 -14.69 4.44 0.85
N PRO A 67 -15.49 3.42 1.21
CA PRO A 67 -16.62 2.94 0.39
C PRO A 67 -17.65 4.04 0.12
N ARG A 68 -17.95 4.87 1.13
CA ARG A 68 -18.86 6.01 0.98
C ARG A 68 -18.37 7.02 -0.08
N ALA A 69 -17.07 7.23 -0.22
CA ALA A 69 -16.54 8.14 -1.22
C ALA A 69 -16.66 7.53 -2.62
N GLN A 70 -16.34 6.24 -2.77
CA GLN A 70 -16.54 5.50 -4.01
C GLN A 70 -18.00 5.59 -4.48
N ASP A 71 -18.97 5.36 -3.59
CA ASP A 71 -20.41 5.48 -3.89
C ASP A 71 -20.77 6.88 -4.42
N LEU A 72 -20.21 7.93 -3.81
CA LEU A 72 -20.49 9.31 -4.21
C LEU A 72 -19.85 9.67 -5.56
N PHE A 73 -18.69 9.11 -5.89
CA PHE A 73 -18.06 9.27 -7.20
C PHE A 73 -18.81 8.50 -8.28
N ALA A 74 -19.25 7.27 -7.99
CA ALA A 74 -20.07 6.47 -8.89
C ALA A 74 -21.39 7.18 -9.25
N GLN A 75 -22.04 7.83 -8.27
CA GLN A 75 -23.23 8.67 -8.52
C GLN A 75 -22.97 9.86 -9.47
N LYS A 76 -21.72 10.30 -9.60
CA LYS A 76 -21.28 11.36 -10.51
C LYS A 76 -20.72 10.82 -11.83
N THR A 77 -20.84 9.50 -12.07
CA THR A 77 -20.26 8.82 -13.24
C THR A 77 -18.75 9.04 -13.33
N ILE A 78 -18.09 9.10 -12.17
CA ILE A 78 -16.63 9.18 -12.07
C ILE A 78 -16.15 7.79 -11.68
N GLU A 79 -15.34 7.20 -12.55
CA GLU A 79 -14.71 5.90 -12.30
C GLU A 79 -13.61 6.05 -11.24
N THR A 80 -13.43 5.02 -10.41
CA THR A 80 -12.39 5.01 -9.38
C THR A 80 -11.54 3.76 -9.52
N VAL A 81 -10.25 3.97 -9.70
CA VAL A 81 -9.20 2.94 -9.68
C VAL A 81 -8.49 3.06 -8.33
N ILE A 82 -8.64 2.06 -7.48
CA ILE A 82 -8.11 2.06 -6.12
C ILE A 82 -7.06 0.97 -5.91
N GLY A 83 -6.26 1.08 -4.84
CA GLY A 83 -5.16 0.13 -4.59
C GLY A 83 -3.89 0.44 -5.38
N VAL A 84 -3.81 1.60 -6.03
CA VAL A 84 -2.67 1.98 -6.86
C VAL A 84 -1.53 2.56 -6.01
N GLN A 85 -0.32 2.08 -6.27
CA GLN A 85 0.91 2.53 -5.60
C GLN A 85 1.97 2.88 -6.63
N GLY A 86 2.95 3.70 -6.23
CA GLY A 86 4.06 4.14 -7.09
C GLY A 86 4.14 5.66 -7.23
N THR A 87 5.06 6.11 -8.07
CA THR A 87 5.16 7.53 -8.41
C THR A 87 4.00 7.93 -9.32
N VAL A 88 3.61 9.21 -9.26
CA VAL A 88 2.55 9.73 -10.13
C VAL A 88 2.92 9.55 -11.60
N ASP A 89 4.19 9.75 -11.97
CA ASP A 89 4.65 9.63 -13.36
C ASP A 89 4.53 8.20 -13.89
N GLU A 90 4.96 7.19 -13.12
CA GLU A 90 4.82 5.78 -13.47
C GLU A 90 3.34 5.37 -13.60
N VAL A 91 2.49 5.85 -12.69
CA VAL A 91 1.05 5.55 -12.71
C VAL A 91 0.38 6.16 -13.92
N ILE A 92 0.76 7.38 -14.31
CA ILE A 92 0.26 8.01 -15.54
C ILE A 92 0.67 7.18 -16.75
N GLU A 93 1.94 6.78 -16.84
CA GLU A 93 2.46 5.99 -17.96
C GLU A 93 1.72 4.65 -18.08
N LYS A 94 1.60 3.91 -16.97
CA LYS A 94 0.85 2.65 -16.93
C LYS A 94 -0.63 2.84 -17.28
N PHE A 95 -1.25 3.91 -16.80
CA PHE A 95 -2.66 4.20 -17.11
C PHE A 95 -2.86 4.47 -18.61
N VAL A 96 -1.98 5.27 -19.22
CA VAL A 96 -2.03 5.58 -20.65
C VAL A 96 -1.80 4.32 -21.49
N ASN A 97 -0.88 3.45 -21.08
CA ASN A 97 -0.58 2.19 -21.75
C ASN A 97 -1.59 1.07 -21.46
N GLN A 98 -2.60 1.31 -20.62
CA GLN A 98 -3.59 0.30 -20.16
C GLN A 98 -2.96 -0.87 -19.39
N GLU A 99 -1.83 -0.63 -18.74
CA GLU A 99 -1.05 -1.60 -17.93
C GLU A 99 -1.22 -1.38 -16.42
N LEU A 100 -2.14 -0.48 -16.02
CA LEU A 100 -2.34 -0.16 -14.62
C LEU A 100 -3.05 -1.31 -13.91
N GLU A 101 -2.29 -2.06 -13.12
CA GLU A 101 -2.84 -3.10 -12.24
C GLU A 101 -3.66 -2.46 -11.11
N VAL A 102 -4.95 -2.78 -11.08
CA VAL A 102 -5.85 -2.39 -9.99
C VAL A 102 -5.68 -3.43 -8.90
N GLY A 103 -5.25 -3.03 -7.71
CA GLY A 103 -5.15 -3.96 -6.57
C GLY A 103 -6.53 -4.55 -6.25
N ASP A 104 -6.57 -5.80 -5.76
CA ASP A 104 -7.80 -6.55 -5.46
C ASP A 104 -8.86 -5.70 -4.74
N ASP A 105 -9.83 -5.20 -5.50
CA ASP A 105 -10.95 -4.47 -4.95
C ASP A 105 -11.97 -5.49 -4.43
N LEU A 106 -12.22 -5.46 -3.13
CA LEU A 106 -13.14 -6.34 -2.40
C LEU A 106 -14.62 -6.03 -2.69
N CYS A 107 -14.95 -5.42 -3.83
CA CYS A 107 -16.32 -5.15 -4.24
C CYS A 107 -16.54 -5.55 -5.71
N GLY A 108 -17.17 -6.71 -5.88
CA GLY A 108 -17.59 -7.20 -7.18
C GLY A 108 -18.67 -6.34 -7.81
N HIS A 109 -18.27 -5.46 -8.72
CA HIS A 109 -19.19 -4.79 -9.64
C HIS A 109 -18.71 -4.96 -11.08
N LYS A 110 -19.33 -5.94 -11.77
CA LYS A 110 -19.24 -6.13 -13.22
C LYS A 110 -19.90 -4.96 -13.95
N HIS A 111 -19.32 -4.53 -15.08
CA HIS A 111 -19.94 -4.24 -16.38
C HIS A 111 -18.78 -4.13 -17.39
N GLY A 112 -18.53 -5.10 -18.27
CA GLY A 112 -19.13 -5.22 -19.62
C GLY A 112 -18.30 -4.37 -20.60
N LEU A 113 -17.43 -4.92 -21.44
CA LEU A 113 -17.79 -5.67 -22.66
C LEU A 113 -16.63 -6.57 -23.16
N GLU A 114 -17.06 -7.76 -23.58
CA GLU A 114 -16.55 -8.62 -24.68
C GLU A 114 -15.20 -9.38 -24.57
N GLU A 115 -15.38 -10.70 -24.35
CA GLU A 115 -14.73 -11.88 -24.94
C GLU A 115 -13.23 -11.82 -25.26
N HIS A 116 -12.43 -12.70 -24.63
CA HIS A 116 -11.79 -13.87 -25.27
C HIS A 116 -11.22 -14.83 -24.18
N LEU A 117 -11.12 -16.10 -24.58
CA LEU A 117 -10.94 -17.37 -23.85
C LEU A 117 -9.66 -17.53 -22.97
N PRO A 118 -9.57 -18.58 -22.11
CA PRO A 118 -8.60 -18.64 -21.02
C PRO A 118 -7.24 -19.18 -21.48
N ILE A 119 -6.17 -18.62 -20.93
CA ILE A 119 -4.85 -19.25 -20.92
C ILE A 119 -4.35 -19.25 -19.48
N GLU A 120 -4.29 -20.45 -18.88
CA GLU A 120 -3.44 -20.70 -17.74
C GLU A 120 -1.98 -20.60 -18.19
N HIS A 121 -1.17 -19.77 -17.49
CA HIS A 121 0.17 -20.14 -17.05
C HIS A 121 0.76 -19.05 -16.16
N HIS A 122 1.17 -19.48 -14.97
CA HIS A 122 2.09 -18.82 -14.05
C HIS A 122 3.20 -18.02 -14.74
N VAL A 123 3.43 -16.78 -14.28
CA VAL A 123 4.65 -16.35 -13.57
C VAL A 123 4.28 -15.15 -12.70
N GLU A 124 4.34 -15.28 -11.37
CA GLU A 124 4.28 -14.13 -10.45
C GLU A 124 5.48 -13.22 -10.74
N HIS A 125 5.23 -12.08 -11.38
CA HIS A 125 6.22 -11.00 -11.45
C HIS A 125 6.29 -10.33 -10.09
N ILE A 126 7.40 -10.56 -9.39
CA ILE A 126 7.78 -9.82 -8.18
C ILE A 126 8.14 -8.41 -8.62
N PRO A 127 7.44 -7.33 -8.18
CA PRO A 127 7.93 -5.98 -8.37
C PRO A 127 9.21 -5.81 -7.55
N GLN A 128 10.32 -5.60 -8.23
CA GLN A 128 11.61 -5.36 -7.59
C GLN A 128 11.61 -3.98 -6.90
N THR A 129 12.20 -3.99 -5.70
CA THR A 129 12.59 -2.87 -4.81
C THR A 129 11.51 -2.17 -3.97
N ALA A 130 11.09 -2.85 -2.90
CA ALA A 130 10.70 -2.20 -1.64
C ALA A 130 11.62 -2.74 -0.52
N GLY A 131 12.50 -1.88 0.02
CA GLY A 131 13.40 -2.09 1.17
C GLY A 131 14.19 -3.41 1.25
N ILE A 132 15.53 -3.36 1.11
CA ILE A 132 16.43 -4.52 1.30
C ILE A 132 16.22 -5.19 2.68
N LYS A 133 15.75 -4.43 3.68
CA LYS A 133 15.67 -4.86 5.08
C LYS A 133 14.40 -5.63 5.40
N ILE A 134 14.52 -6.56 6.34
CA ILE A 134 13.39 -7.31 6.91
C ILE A 134 13.20 -6.96 8.38
N CYS A 135 11.96 -6.94 8.83
CA CYS A 135 11.58 -6.73 10.22
C CYS A 135 11.17 -8.06 10.84
N ILE A 136 11.70 -8.39 12.02
CA ILE A 136 11.32 -9.60 12.75
C ILE A 136 10.85 -9.19 14.15
N THR A 137 9.66 -9.63 14.55
CA THR A 137 9.19 -9.41 15.92
C THR A 137 9.98 -10.25 16.91
N SER A 138 10.40 -9.68 18.03
CA SER A 138 11.27 -10.35 18.99
C SER A 138 10.89 -10.05 20.44
N LYS A 139 11.05 -11.07 21.30
CA LYS A 139 10.96 -10.92 22.76
C LYS A 139 12.22 -10.32 23.39
N GLY A 140 13.32 -10.26 22.64
CA GLY A 140 14.60 -9.71 23.09
C GLY A 140 15.29 -8.86 22.03
N LYS A 141 16.50 -8.38 22.35
CA LYS A 141 17.24 -7.42 21.51
C LYS A 141 18.29 -8.07 20.61
N ASP A 142 18.44 -9.39 20.71
CA ASP A 142 19.51 -10.15 20.07
C ASP A 142 18.93 -11.17 19.09
N LEU A 143 19.72 -11.62 18.12
CA LEU A 143 19.31 -12.62 17.11
C LEU A 143 19.02 -14.01 17.71
N ASP A 144 19.50 -14.31 18.92
CA ASP A 144 19.18 -15.54 19.65
C ASP A 144 17.80 -15.49 20.36
N SER A 145 17.16 -14.32 20.36
CA SER A 145 15.85 -14.14 20.99
C SER A 145 14.77 -14.91 20.24
N GLU A 146 13.72 -15.28 20.97
CA GLU A 146 12.54 -15.87 20.35
C GLU A 146 11.70 -14.83 19.62
N VAL A 147 11.09 -15.25 18.51
CA VAL A 147 10.09 -14.46 17.80
C VAL A 147 8.88 -14.20 18.70
N ASP A 148 8.45 -12.94 18.74
CA ASP A 148 7.24 -12.57 19.48
C ASP A 148 5.98 -13.00 18.70
N PRO A 149 5.03 -13.70 19.35
CA PRO A 149 3.80 -14.15 18.69
C PRO A 149 2.82 -13.03 18.34
N GLN A 150 2.97 -11.80 18.85
CA GLN A 150 1.99 -10.71 18.66
C GLN A 150 2.62 -9.48 18.04
N PHE A 151 2.42 -9.26 16.73
CA PHE A 151 2.98 -8.09 16.03
C PHE A 151 2.72 -6.76 16.74
N GLY A 152 1.45 -6.42 17.00
CA GLY A 152 1.11 -5.10 17.52
C GLY A 152 1.63 -4.81 18.93
N ARG A 153 1.95 -5.84 19.71
CA ARG A 153 2.41 -5.74 21.10
C ARG A 153 3.78 -6.36 21.32
N ALA A 154 4.47 -6.71 20.24
CA ALA A 154 5.82 -7.25 20.32
C ALA A 154 6.70 -6.23 21.06
N GLN A 155 7.56 -6.73 21.94
CA GLN A 155 8.38 -5.86 22.76
C GLN A 155 9.45 -5.15 21.91
N TYR A 156 10.03 -5.89 20.97
CA TYR A 156 11.09 -5.41 20.08
C TYR A 156 10.84 -5.83 18.64
N PHE A 157 11.39 -5.05 17.71
CA PHE A 157 11.52 -5.38 16.31
C PHE A 157 12.98 -5.33 15.92
N LEU A 158 13.46 -6.39 15.29
CA LEU A 158 14.80 -6.47 14.73
C LEU A 158 14.69 -6.15 13.24
N ILE A 159 15.24 -5.02 12.82
CA ILE A 159 15.29 -4.63 11.42
C ILE A 159 16.65 -5.07 10.90
N VAL A 160 16.68 -6.12 10.10
CA VAL A 160 17.88 -6.82 9.65
C VAL A 160 18.08 -6.59 8.16
N ASP A 161 19.31 -6.29 7.76
CA ASP A 161 19.75 -6.38 6.38
C ASP A 161 20.16 -7.84 6.08
N PRO A 162 19.43 -8.56 5.20
CA PRO A 162 19.75 -9.94 4.89
C PRO A 162 21.07 -10.09 4.11
N GLU A 163 21.61 -9.05 3.48
CA GLU A 163 22.89 -9.15 2.77
C GLU A 163 24.07 -9.02 3.74
N THR A 164 24.06 -7.97 4.58
CA THR A 164 25.18 -7.68 5.48
C THR A 164 25.06 -8.33 6.85
N MET A 165 23.87 -8.82 7.23
CA MET A 165 23.51 -9.25 8.59
C MET A 165 23.50 -8.13 9.63
N ASP A 166 23.65 -6.87 9.22
CA ASP A 166 23.51 -5.74 10.13
C ASP A 166 22.07 -5.62 10.61
N PHE A 167 21.88 -5.35 11.90
CA PHE A 167 20.54 -5.17 12.45
C PHE A 167 20.45 -3.97 13.39
N GLU A 168 19.29 -3.32 13.38
CA GLU A 168 18.88 -2.36 14.41
C GLU A 168 17.76 -2.93 15.26
N VAL A 169 17.73 -2.53 16.52
CA VAL A 169 16.69 -2.91 17.48
C VAL A 169 15.74 -1.73 17.68
N VAL A 170 14.45 -1.93 17.41
CA VAL A 170 13.40 -0.94 17.60
C VAL A 170 12.52 -1.37 18.76
N ASN A 171 12.41 -0.53 19.79
CA ASN A 171 11.48 -0.76 20.90
C ASN A 171 10.07 -0.35 20.47
N ASN A 172 9.04 -1.11 20.87
CA ASN A 172 7.66 -0.77 20.56
C ASN A 172 7.06 0.17 21.62
N PRO A 173 6.79 1.45 21.32
CA PRO A 173 6.13 2.34 22.27
C PRO A 173 4.64 2.03 22.44
N ASN A 174 4.05 1.20 21.56
CA ASN A 174 2.60 0.99 21.47
C ASN A 174 2.10 -0.27 22.19
N ILE A 175 2.97 -0.94 22.98
CA ILE A 175 2.64 -2.21 23.66
C ILE A 175 1.41 -2.06 24.56
N GLU A 176 1.37 -0.95 25.31
CA GLU A 176 0.31 -0.66 26.30
C GLU A 176 -0.85 0.17 25.71
N ALA A 177 -0.87 0.39 24.39
CA ALA A 177 -1.94 1.16 23.78
C ALA A 177 -3.29 0.45 24.01
N ALA A 178 -4.22 1.18 24.64
CA ALA A 178 -5.55 0.67 24.95
C ALA A 178 -6.29 0.17 23.69
N HIS A 179 -6.08 0.86 22.57
CA HIS A 179 -6.63 0.50 21.26
C HIS A 179 -5.64 0.81 20.14
N GLY A 180 -5.73 0.08 19.03
CA GLY A 180 -4.97 0.38 17.83
C GLY A 180 -3.47 0.14 17.92
N ALA A 181 -2.98 -0.63 18.91
CA ALA A 181 -1.56 -0.98 19.05
C ALA A 181 -0.95 -1.47 17.72
N GLY A 182 -1.62 -2.41 17.05
CA GLY A 182 -1.16 -2.94 15.76
C GLY A 182 -1.10 -1.91 14.62
N ILE A 183 -2.01 -0.94 14.57
CA ILE A 183 -2.01 0.10 13.52
C ILE A 183 -0.82 1.05 13.74
N GLN A 184 -0.64 1.51 14.97
CA GLN A 184 0.44 2.44 15.32
C GLN A 184 1.81 1.78 15.16
N THR A 185 1.92 0.51 15.55
CA THR A 185 3.12 -0.30 15.32
C THR A 185 3.37 -0.53 13.83
N ALA A 186 2.33 -0.83 13.03
CA ALA A 186 2.49 -0.97 11.58
C ALA A 186 3.03 0.32 10.95
N GLN A 187 2.50 1.49 11.33
CA GLN A 187 3.01 2.78 10.85
C GLN A 187 4.48 3.02 11.24
N LEU A 188 4.85 2.68 12.49
CA LEU A 188 6.24 2.77 12.96
C LEU A 188 7.18 1.92 12.09
N ILE A 189 6.78 0.69 11.77
CA ILE A 189 7.59 -0.25 10.99
C ILE A 189 7.62 0.11 9.50
N SER A 190 6.52 0.58 8.91
CA SER A 190 6.52 1.07 7.53
C SER A 190 7.52 2.21 7.33
N ASN A 191 7.68 3.10 8.32
CA ASN A 191 8.66 4.18 8.28
C ASN A 191 10.13 3.71 8.36
N LYS A 192 10.39 2.43 8.63
CA LYS A 192 11.74 1.84 8.69
C LYS A 192 12.23 1.29 7.34
N ASN A 193 11.47 1.50 6.25
CA ASN A 193 11.82 1.07 4.90
C ASN A 193 12.16 -0.44 4.83
N VAL A 194 11.23 -1.26 5.36
CA VAL A 194 11.36 -2.72 5.35
C VAL A 194 10.53 -3.31 4.22
N GLY A 195 11.07 -4.30 3.51
CA GLY A 195 10.35 -5.02 2.46
C GLY A 195 9.47 -6.14 3.02
N ALA A 196 9.80 -6.67 4.22
CA ALA A 196 9.03 -7.74 4.84
C ALA A 196 8.97 -7.62 6.37
N VAL A 197 7.88 -8.14 6.95
CA VAL A 197 7.68 -8.34 8.39
C VAL A 197 7.42 -9.81 8.66
N LEU A 198 8.22 -10.42 9.52
CA LEU A 198 8.11 -11.80 9.98
C LEU A 198 7.65 -11.80 11.43
N THR A 199 6.52 -12.45 11.69
CA THR A 199 5.91 -12.46 13.03
C THR A 199 5.07 -13.72 13.25
N GLY A 200 4.74 -14.01 14.51
CA GLY A 200 3.79 -15.09 14.81
C GLY A 200 2.39 -14.75 14.31
N ASN A 201 1.80 -13.66 14.78
CA ASN A 201 0.46 -13.24 14.40
C ASN A 201 0.40 -11.74 14.10
N CYS A 202 -0.28 -11.40 13.01
CA CYS A 202 -0.59 -10.02 12.63
C CYS A 202 -2.11 -9.86 12.51
N GLY A 203 -2.67 -8.88 13.21
CA GLY A 203 -4.11 -8.60 13.11
C GLY A 203 -4.48 -7.93 11.78
N PRO A 204 -5.73 -8.06 11.30
CA PRO A 204 -6.14 -7.60 9.97
C PRO A 204 -5.93 -6.10 9.74
N ASN A 205 -6.04 -5.30 10.80
CA ASN A 205 -5.80 -3.86 10.71
C ASN A 205 -4.32 -3.51 10.54
N ALA A 206 -3.42 -4.21 11.25
CA ALA A 206 -1.98 -4.00 11.13
C ALA A 206 -1.47 -4.49 9.78
N GLN A 207 -1.94 -5.67 9.36
CA GLN A 207 -1.61 -6.25 8.06
C GLN A 207 -2.00 -5.32 6.91
N ARG A 208 -3.20 -4.72 6.95
CA ARG A 208 -3.64 -3.75 5.94
C ARG A 208 -2.67 -2.57 5.83
N VAL A 209 -2.24 -1.99 6.95
CA VAL A 209 -1.30 -0.86 6.93
C VAL A 209 0.06 -1.24 6.34
N LEU A 210 0.60 -2.40 6.74
CA LEU A 210 1.87 -2.90 6.23
C LEU A 210 1.81 -3.17 4.71
N GLN A 211 0.77 -3.86 4.25
CA GLN A 211 0.57 -4.16 2.82
C GLN A 211 0.36 -2.90 1.99
N SER A 212 -0.40 -1.92 2.49
CA SER A 212 -0.56 -0.61 1.82
C SER A 212 0.73 0.20 1.75
N SER A 213 1.75 -0.19 2.53
CA SER A 213 3.09 0.41 2.51
C SER A 213 4.09 -0.42 1.69
N GLY A 214 3.62 -1.42 0.93
CA GLY A 214 4.47 -2.34 0.16
C GLY A 214 5.23 -3.37 1.01
N VAL A 215 4.88 -3.52 2.30
CA VAL A 215 5.56 -4.46 3.20
C VAL A 215 4.87 -5.83 3.15
N LYS A 216 5.62 -6.87 2.77
CA LYS A 216 5.16 -8.26 2.79
C LYS A 216 5.03 -8.73 4.25
N VAL A 217 3.87 -9.28 4.63
CA VAL A 217 3.64 -9.80 5.98
C VAL A 217 3.67 -11.32 5.96
N ILE A 218 4.57 -11.93 6.72
CA ILE A 218 4.70 -13.37 6.89
C ILE A 218 4.31 -13.70 8.34
N THR A 219 3.20 -14.43 8.48
CA THR A 219 2.66 -14.87 9.77
C THR A 219 2.94 -16.36 10.00
N GLY A 220 2.66 -16.86 11.20
CA GLY A 220 2.94 -18.24 11.60
C GLY A 220 4.41 -18.51 11.93
N VAL A 221 5.24 -17.46 12.00
CA VAL A 221 6.66 -17.57 12.27
C VAL A 221 6.89 -17.86 13.75
N THR A 222 7.70 -18.88 14.04
CA THR A 222 8.05 -19.31 15.40
C THR A 222 9.52 -19.75 15.45
N GLY A 223 10.09 -19.77 16.66
CA GLY A 223 11.49 -20.14 16.90
C GLY A 223 12.39 -18.93 17.15
N LYS A 224 13.71 -19.12 17.03
CA LYS A 224 14.70 -18.06 17.20
C LYS A 224 14.75 -17.16 15.97
N VAL A 225 15.06 -15.88 16.18
CA VAL A 225 15.19 -14.90 15.10
C VAL A 225 16.24 -15.33 14.07
N GLU A 226 17.38 -15.89 14.51
CA GLU A 226 18.43 -16.40 13.62
C GLU A 226 17.96 -17.54 12.70
N ASP A 227 17.19 -18.49 13.23
CA ASP A 227 16.62 -19.60 12.44
C ASP A 227 15.64 -19.08 11.38
N VAL A 228 14.84 -18.10 11.78
CA VAL A 228 13.84 -17.45 10.92
C VAL A 228 14.51 -16.69 9.78
N LEU A 229 15.57 -15.95 10.09
CA LEU A 229 16.38 -15.23 9.11
C LEU A 229 17.04 -16.19 8.11
N SER A 230 17.56 -17.32 8.58
CA SER A 230 18.19 -18.35 7.75
C SER A 230 17.20 -19.03 6.79
N LYS A 231 15.97 -19.30 7.28
CA LYS A 231 14.87 -19.83 6.46
C LYS A 231 14.45 -18.84 5.39
N TYR A 232 14.22 -17.58 5.77
CA TYR A 232 13.84 -16.52 4.83
C TYR A 232 14.84 -16.37 3.68
N LYS A 233 16.15 -16.38 3.98
CA LYS A 233 17.21 -16.34 2.96
C LYS A 233 17.20 -17.53 2.01
N SER A 234 16.76 -18.70 2.47
CA SER A 234 16.74 -19.92 1.67
C SER A 234 15.53 -19.99 0.75
N GLU A 235 14.41 -19.36 1.12
CA GLU A 235 13.17 -19.32 0.33
C GLU A 235 13.16 -18.21 -0.74
N VAL A 236 13.98 -17.17 -0.60
CA VAL A 236 14.04 -16.01 -1.51
C VAL A 236 15.14 -16.15 -2.57
N LYS A 237 15.88 -17.28 -2.59
CA LYS A 237 16.92 -17.59 -3.58
C LYS A 237 16.39 -18.26 -4.84
#